data_AF-A0A956QWG7-F1
#
_entry.id   AF-A0A956QWG7-F1
#
_cell.length_a   1.000
_cell.length_b   1.000
_cell.length_c   1.000
_cell.angle_alpha   90.00
_cell.angle_beta   90.00
_cell.angle_gamma   90.00
#
_symmetry.space_group_name_H-M   'P 1'
#
loop_
_entity.id
_entity.type
_entity.pdbx_description
1 polymer ?
#
loop_
_entity_poly.entity_id
_entity_poly.type
_entity_poly.pdbx_seq_one_letter_code
_entity_poly.pdbx_strand_id
1 'polypeptide(L)'
;MTKPLLQTITSPLRWVMYLARPNRVKLAQKKDLSLAEARQIVRDPDPEVRRELAWNKSTSEEIIVSMLHDPDRQVASVARRRYIKTTMSGI
;
A
#
# COMPACT_ATOMS: atom_id res chain seq x y z
N MET A 1 7.86 -11.81 -34.40
CA MET A 1 6.68 -11.85 -33.51
C MET A 1 7.10 -11.42 -32.11
N THR A 2 7.04 -10.12 -31.81
CA THR A 2 7.42 -9.58 -30.49
C THR A 2 6.19 -8.89 -29.90
N LYS A 3 5.49 -9.58 -28.98
CA LYS A 3 4.38 -9.00 -28.22
C LYS A 3 4.91 -7.83 -27.38
N PRO A 4 4.18 -6.69 -27.31
CA PRO A 4 4.74 -5.43 -26.83
C PRO A 4 4.93 -5.43 -25.30
N LEU A 5 6.00 -4.77 -24.88
CA LEU A 5 6.49 -4.55 -23.51
C LEU A 5 5.50 -3.89 -22.53
N LEU A 6 4.28 -3.57 -22.97
CA LEU A 6 3.24 -2.92 -22.18
C LEU A 6 2.55 -3.88 -21.19
N GLN A 7 2.62 -5.20 -21.40
CA GLN A 7 2.12 -6.18 -20.42
C GLN A 7 3.11 -6.47 -19.27
N THR A 8 4.30 -5.87 -19.29
CA THR A 8 5.41 -6.24 -18.39
C THR A 8 5.46 -5.38 -17.11
N ILE A 9 4.69 -4.28 -17.04
CA ILE A 9 4.68 -3.33 -15.91
C ILE A 9 3.75 -3.80 -14.77
N THR A 10 2.92 -4.81 -15.02
CA THR A 10 1.85 -5.28 -14.13
C THR A 10 2.20 -6.55 -13.35
N SER A 11 3.45 -7.04 -13.37
CA SER A 11 3.81 -8.24 -12.60
C SER A 11 4.12 -7.90 -11.12
N PRO A 12 3.33 -8.39 -10.15
CA PRO A 12 3.53 -8.12 -8.73
C PRO A 12 4.88 -8.63 -8.19
N LEU A 13 5.51 -9.58 -8.88
CA LEU A 13 6.80 -10.15 -8.45
C LEU A 13 7.99 -9.26 -8.82
N ARG A 14 7.87 -8.45 -9.88
CA ARG A 14 9.00 -7.64 -10.38
C ARG A 14 9.27 -6.40 -9.51
N TRP A 15 8.24 -5.75 -8.98
CA TRP A 15 8.47 -4.55 -8.16
C TRP A 15 9.08 -4.89 -6.79
N VAL A 16 8.71 -6.03 -6.18
CA VAL A 16 9.34 -6.51 -4.93
C VAL A 16 10.80 -6.95 -5.14
N MET A 17 11.13 -7.59 -6.27
CA MET A 17 12.50 -8.04 -6.58
C MET A 17 13.45 -6.90 -6.94
N TYR A 18 12.97 -5.83 -7.60
CA TYR A 18 13.84 -4.75 -8.10
C TYR A 18 13.88 -3.51 -7.20
N LEU A 19 12.90 -3.33 -6.30
CA LEU A 19 12.97 -2.28 -5.29
C LEU A 19 13.44 -2.87 -3.96
N ALA A 20 14.68 -2.53 -3.59
CA ALA A 20 15.18 -2.78 -2.25
C ALA A 20 14.19 -2.25 -1.21
N ARG A 21 14.11 -2.91 -0.05
CA ARG A 21 13.18 -2.53 1.05
C ARG A 21 13.12 -1.01 1.31
N PRO A 22 14.24 -0.26 1.37
CA PRO A 22 14.18 1.19 1.58
C PRO A 22 13.39 1.95 0.52
N ASN A 23 13.44 1.51 -0.74
CA ASN A 23 12.69 2.15 -1.83
C ASN A 23 11.19 1.86 -1.72
N ARG A 24 10.81 0.65 -1.28
CA ARG A 24 9.41 0.27 -1.03
C ARG A 24 8.82 1.06 0.14
N VAL A 25 9.59 1.24 1.22
CA VAL A 25 9.23 2.13 2.35
C VAL A 25 9.05 3.57 1.88
N LYS A 26 10.01 4.12 1.11
CA LYS A 26 9.90 5.50 0.58
C LYS A 26 8.65 5.68 -0.28
N LEU A 27 8.33 4.70 -1.12
CA LEU A 27 7.12 4.73 -1.93
C LEU A 27 5.87 4.72 -1.02
N ALA A 28 5.83 3.86 -0.01
CA ALA A 28 4.71 3.78 0.94
C ALA A 28 4.46 5.11 1.69
N GLN A 29 5.52 5.89 1.94
CA GLN A 29 5.47 7.18 2.62
C GLN A 29 5.23 8.39 1.69
N LYS A 30 5.14 8.18 0.38
CA LYS A 30 5.02 9.26 -0.62
C LYS A 30 3.78 10.12 -0.36
N LYS A 31 3.95 11.45 -0.31
CA LYS A 31 2.86 12.41 -0.02
C LYS A 31 1.81 12.50 -1.13
N ASP A 32 2.20 12.23 -2.36
CA ASP A 32 1.38 12.20 -3.57
C ASP A 32 1.24 10.75 -4.08
N LEU A 33 1.04 9.82 -3.14
CA LEU A 33 0.85 8.40 -3.47
C LEU A 33 -0.40 8.21 -4.31
N SER A 34 -0.25 7.71 -5.53
CA SER A 34 -1.37 7.40 -6.39
C SER A 34 -2.06 6.11 -5.96
N LEU A 35 -3.33 5.94 -6.35
CA LEU A 35 -4.09 4.71 -6.09
C LEU A 35 -3.42 3.47 -6.67
N ALA A 36 -2.79 3.58 -7.85
CA ALA A 36 -2.10 2.47 -8.49
C ALA A 36 -0.85 2.04 -7.69
N GLU A 37 -0.05 2.99 -7.21
CA GLU A 37 1.09 2.71 -6.34
C GLU A 37 0.64 2.10 -5.01
N ALA A 38 -0.42 2.62 -4.39
CA ALA A 38 -0.99 2.07 -3.17
C ALA A 38 -1.48 0.62 -3.34
N ARG A 39 -2.14 0.29 -4.47
CA ARG A 39 -2.58 -1.07 -4.80
C ARG A 39 -1.43 -2.06 -4.97
N GLN A 40 -0.25 -1.60 -5.34
CA GLN A 40 0.95 -2.44 -5.35
C GLN A 40 1.44 -2.67 -3.92
N ILE A 41 1.63 -1.60 -3.16
CA ILE A 41 2.21 -1.64 -1.82
C ILE A 41 1.32 -2.39 -0.81
N VAL A 42 0.00 -2.35 -0.94
CA VAL A 42 -0.90 -3.08 -0.03
C VAL A 42 -0.69 -4.60 -0.09
N ARG A 43 -0.06 -5.10 -1.17
CA ARG A 43 0.30 -6.50 -1.37
C ARG A 43 1.77 -6.78 -1.06
N ASP A 44 2.51 -5.81 -0.53
CA ASP A 44 3.91 -5.99 -0.17
C ASP A 44 4.06 -7.13 0.84
N PRO A 45 4.99 -8.07 0.66
CA PRO A 45 5.18 -9.15 1.63
C PRO A 45 5.69 -8.67 2.99
N ASP A 46 6.40 -7.54 3.05
CA ASP A 46 6.95 -6.96 4.27
C ASP A 46 5.84 -6.19 5.02
N PRO A 47 5.41 -6.65 6.22
CA PRO A 47 4.37 -5.98 6.98
C PRO A 47 4.78 -4.57 7.41
N GLU A 48 6.08 -4.26 7.52
CA GLU A 48 6.52 -2.90 7.83
C GLU A 48 6.21 -1.94 6.69
N VAL A 49 6.44 -2.36 5.44
CA VAL A 49 6.10 -1.56 4.26
C VAL A 49 4.58 -1.32 4.19
N ARG A 50 3.76 -2.36 4.46
CA ARG A 50 2.31 -2.21 4.53
C ARG A 50 1.90 -1.29 5.68
N ARG A 51 2.56 -1.35 6.84
CA ARG A 51 2.27 -0.46 7.97
C ARG A 51 2.55 1.00 7.63
N GLU A 52 3.63 1.30 6.91
CA GLU A 52 3.92 2.65 6.41
C GLU A 52 2.82 3.17 5.47
N LEU A 53 2.29 2.29 4.60
CA LEU A 53 1.13 2.62 3.76
C LEU A 53 -0.11 2.96 4.58
N ALA A 54 -0.40 2.22 5.65
CA ALA A 54 -1.56 2.49 6.52
C ALA A 54 -1.43 3.80 7.30
N TRP A 55 -0.20 4.23 7.62
CA TRP A 55 0.09 5.51 8.26
C TRP A 55 0.05 6.70 7.29
N ASN A 56 0.28 6.45 6.00
CA ASN A 56 0.28 7.50 5.00
C ASN A 56 -1.11 8.16 4.87
N LYS A 57 -1.17 9.48 5.04
CA LYS A 57 -2.41 10.26 4.99
C LYS A 57 -3.04 10.27 3.60
N SER A 58 -2.22 10.10 2.56
CA SER A 58 -2.62 10.11 1.15
C SER A 58 -3.16 8.75 0.69
N THR A 59 -3.04 7.72 1.52
CA THR A 59 -3.69 6.43 1.28
C THR A 59 -5.20 6.60 1.34
N SER A 60 -5.88 6.20 0.27
CA SER A 60 -7.34 6.32 0.16
C SER A 60 -8.06 5.39 1.13
N GLU A 61 -9.31 5.72 1.43
CA GLU A 61 -10.16 4.91 2.31
C GLU A 61 -10.37 3.49 1.77
N GLU A 62 -10.54 3.32 0.45
CA GLU A 62 -10.64 2.00 -0.21
C GLU A 62 -9.47 1.07 0.20
N ILE A 63 -8.25 1.60 0.18
CA ILE A 63 -7.05 0.84 0.54
C ILE A 63 -7.04 0.57 2.05
N ILE A 64 -7.34 1.56 2.90
CA ILE A 64 -7.40 1.37 4.35
C ILE A 64 -8.42 0.29 4.74
N VAL A 65 -9.60 0.27 4.10
CA VAL A 65 -10.63 -0.76 4.34
C VAL A 65 -10.10 -2.15 4.01
N SER A 66 -9.39 -2.32 2.90
CA SER A 66 -8.79 -3.61 2.55
C SER A 66 -7.78 -4.11 3.59
N MET A 67 -7.09 -3.18 4.27
CA MET A 67 -6.07 -3.48 5.28
C MET A 67 -6.64 -3.81 6.66
N LEU A 68 -7.96 -3.65 6.88
CA LEU A 68 -8.62 -4.07 8.12
C LEU A 68 -8.53 -5.58 8.37
N HIS A 69 -8.32 -6.34 7.29
CA HIS A 69 -8.18 -7.79 7.27
C HIS A 69 -6.74 -8.24 7.00
N ASP A 70 -5.75 -7.34 7.15
CA ASP A 70 -4.35 -7.69 6.94
C ASP A 70 -3.93 -8.86 7.86
N PRO A 71 -3.19 -9.85 7.35
CA PRO A 71 -2.71 -10.98 8.17
C PRO A 71 -1.79 -10.52 9.30
N ASP A 72 -1.10 -9.39 9.15
CA ASP A 72 -0.33 -8.77 10.22
C ASP A 72 -1.23 -7.92 11.13
N ARG A 73 -1.28 -8.29 12.42
CA ARG A 73 -2.14 -7.64 13.41
C ARG A 73 -1.79 -6.16 13.63
N GLN A 74 -0.53 -5.76 13.49
CA GLN A 74 -0.13 -4.36 13.67
C GLN A 74 -0.65 -3.53 12.50
N VAL A 75 -0.53 -4.05 11.26
CA VAL A 75 -1.08 -3.39 10.07
C VAL A 75 -2.59 -3.20 10.21
N ALA A 76 -3.32 -4.27 10.56
CA ALA A 76 -4.77 -4.20 10.76
C ALA A 76 -5.18 -3.23 11.89
N SER A 77 -4.40 -3.15 12.97
CA SER A 77 -4.62 -2.20 14.06
C SER A 77 -4.46 -0.74 13.63
N VAL A 78 -3.41 -0.43 12.86
CA VAL A 78 -3.19 0.91 12.30
C VAL A 78 -4.29 1.28 11.32
N ALA A 79 -4.66 0.37 10.42
CA ALA A 79 -5.77 0.58 9.48
C ALA A 79 -7.09 0.88 10.22
N ARG A 80 -7.40 0.14 11.28
CA ARG A 80 -8.60 0.37 12.11
C ARG A 80 -8.59 1.74 12.77
N ARG A 81 -7.45 2.15 13.33
CA ARG A 81 -7.29 3.50 13.92
C ARG A 81 -7.49 4.58 12.86
N ARG A 82 -6.94 4.39 11.67
CA ARG A 82 -7.07 5.33 10.54
C ARG A 82 -8.53 5.42 10.06
N TYR A 83 -9.22 4.28 9.96
CA TYR A 83 -10.62 4.20 9.56
C TYR A 83 -11.53 4.93 10.53
N ILE A 84 -11.47 4.60 11.83
CA ILE A 84 -12.27 5.26 12.88
C ILE A 84 -12.02 6.77 12.90
N LYS A 85 -10.76 7.19 12.79
CA LYS A 85 -10.44 8.62 12.75
C LYS A 85 -11.14 9.31 11.58
N THR A 86 -11.14 8.71 10.38
CA THR A 86 -11.82 9.31 9.23
C THR A 86 -13.34 9.35 9.42
N THR A 87 -13.95 8.26 9.87
CA THR A 87 -15.41 8.18 10.00
C THR A 87 -15.97 9.07 11.11
N MET A 88 -15.21 9.26 12.20
CA MET A 88 -15.62 10.10 13.34
C MET A 88 -15.25 11.58 13.16
N SER A 89 -14.33 11.92 12.25
CA SER A 89 -14.01 13.33 11.94
C SER A 89 -14.99 13.97 10.94
N GLY A 90 -15.91 13.17 10.38
CA GLY A 90 -16.92 13.60 9.40
C GLY A 90 -18.33 13.79 9.99
N ILE A 91 -18.47 13.69 11.32
CA ILE A 91 -19.69 13.98 12.10
C ILE A 91 -19.38 15.19 12.98
#